data_AF-A0A8S3JYT7-F1
#
_entry.id   AF-A0A8S3JYT7-F1
#
_cell.length_a   1.000
_cell.length_b   1.000
_cell.length_c   1.000
_cell.angle_alpha   90.00
_cell.angle_beta   90.00
_cell.angle_gamma   90.00
#
_symmetry.space_group_name_H-M   'P 1'
#
loop_
_entity.id
_entity.type
_entity.pdbx_description
1 polymer ?
#
loop_
_entity_poly.entity_id
_entity_poly.type
_entity_poly.pdbx_seq_one_letter_code
_entity_poly.pdbx_strand_id
1 'polypeptide(L)'
;DLPDLVGICPTKYLSLQTNQTKYFEAIIKDLNYLQTTVLAVQTFNGQLHFAFSVLAADNLASNEIGGFQRNFNSGQFCRSCHISYQFKLTPLTDISFLPRKVTTHNAYVQQVVNSSNARIIAGVAGESVLSNLIGFHQRLFVFLLVMMQIQNLMAISVAFLQDHHVHL
;
A
#
# COMPACT_ATOMS: atom_id res chain seq x y z
N ASP A 1 19.41 13.62 -20.82
CA ASP A 1 17.95 13.68 -20.67
C ASP A 1 17.46 12.46 -19.89
N LEU A 2 17.46 12.55 -18.56
CA LEU A 2 16.73 11.57 -17.73
C LEU A 2 15.24 11.93 -17.78
N PRO A 3 14.33 10.95 -17.87
CA PRO A 3 12.92 11.24 -17.68
C PRO A 3 12.73 11.75 -16.25
N ASP A 4 12.17 12.95 -16.13
CA ASP A 4 11.75 13.51 -14.85
C ASP A 4 10.89 12.47 -14.11
N LEU A 5 11.33 12.02 -12.94
CA LEU A 5 10.50 11.25 -12.03
C LEU A 5 9.48 12.23 -11.41
N VAL A 6 8.48 12.64 -12.20
CA VAL A 6 7.44 13.58 -11.79
C VAL A 6 6.45 12.84 -10.90
N GLY A 7 6.58 13.07 -9.61
CA GLY A 7 5.64 12.61 -8.59
C GLY A 7 4.94 13.73 -7.83
N ILE A 8 4.81 14.94 -8.38
CA ILE A 8 3.99 16.00 -7.78
C ILE A 8 2.88 16.35 -8.78
N CYS A 9 1.77 15.62 -8.71
CA CYS A 9 0.61 15.93 -9.54
C CYS A 9 -0.10 17.15 -8.92
N PRO A 10 -0.26 18.27 -9.65
CA PRO A 10 -1.14 19.34 -9.22
C PRO A 10 -2.55 18.78 -9.12
N THR A 11 -3.18 19.02 -7.97
CA THR A 11 -4.48 18.53 -7.47
C THR A 11 -5.64 18.55 -8.48
N LYS A 12 -5.51 19.30 -9.58
CA LYS A 12 -6.51 19.47 -10.63
C LYS A 12 -6.81 18.21 -11.45
N TYR A 13 -5.92 17.21 -11.49
CA TYR A 13 -6.08 16.03 -12.35
C TYR A 13 -6.55 14.75 -11.64
N LEU A 14 -6.74 14.77 -10.32
CA LEU A 14 -7.14 13.59 -9.52
C LEU A 14 -8.66 13.46 -9.29
N SER A 15 -9.50 14.23 -10.01
CA SER A 15 -10.94 14.32 -9.73
C SER A 15 -11.81 13.15 -10.19
N LEU A 16 -11.24 12.10 -10.82
CA LEU A 16 -11.99 10.95 -11.34
C LEU A 16 -11.28 9.64 -10.95
N GLN A 17 -12.04 8.60 -10.57
CA GLN A 17 -11.52 7.27 -10.21
C GLN A 17 -10.59 6.68 -11.30
N THR A 18 -10.92 6.90 -12.57
CA THR A 18 -10.10 6.51 -13.72
C THR A 18 -8.72 7.17 -13.77
N ASN A 19 -8.54 8.33 -13.13
CA ASN A 19 -7.26 9.02 -13.06
C ASN A 19 -6.38 8.50 -11.91
N GLN A 20 -6.98 7.94 -10.84
CA GLN A 20 -6.21 7.34 -9.75
C GLN A 20 -5.55 6.02 -10.18
N THR A 21 -6.28 5.14 -10.87
CA THR A 21 -5.72 3.88 -11.37
C THR A 21 -4.52 4.13 -12.29
N LYS A 22 -4.66 5.04 -13.27
CA LYS A 22 -3.57 5.41 -14.19
C LYS A 22 -2.35 6.01 -13.49
N TYR A 23 -2.57 6.77 -12.42
CA TYR A 23 -1.49 7.33 -11.62
C TYR A 23 -0.69 6.24 -10.90
N PHE A 24 -1.39 5.32 -10.22
CA PHE A 24 -0.73 4.18 -9.58
C PHE A 24 -0.08 3.23 -10.58
N GLU A 25 -0.67 3.02 -11.76
CA GLU A 25 -0.07 2.21 -12.83
C GLU A 25 1.33 2.71 -13.22
N ALA A 26 1.50 4.03 -13.42
CA ALA A 26 2.80 4.62 -13.73
C ALA A 26 3.81 4.40 -12.60
N ILE A 27 3.41 4.67 -11.35
CA ILE A 27 4.27 4.48 -10.18
C ILE A 27 4.65 3.01 -10.00
N ILE A 28 3.70 2.09 -10.10
CA ILE A 28 3.94 0.66 -9.92
C ILE A 28 4.88 0.13 -10.99
N LYS A 29 4.71 0.59 -12.24
CA LYS A 29 5.62 0.25 -13.34
C LYS A 29 7.05 0.67 -13.02
N ASP A 30 7.24 1.91 -12.60
CA ASP A 30 8.57 2.44 -12.27
C ASP A 30 9.17 1.69 -11.08
N LEU A 31 8.40 1.47 -10.02
CA LEU A 31 8.85 0.71 -8.86
C LEU A 31 9.25 -0.72 -9.21
N ASN A 32 8.47 -1.44 -10.00
CA ASN A 32 8.80 -2.79 -10.44
C ASN A 32 10.06 -2.82 -11.31
N TYR A 33 10.25 -1.81 -12.16
CA TYR A 33 11.48 -1.66 -12.93
C TYR A 33 12.69 -1.46 -12.00
N LEU A 34 12.58 -0.57 -11.02
CA LEU A 34 13.66 -0.25 -10.07
C LEU A 34 13.97 -1.42 -9.11
N GLN A 35 12.98 -2.25 -8.76
CA GLN A 35 13.17 -3.44 -7.92
C GLN A 35 13.93 -4.57 -8.65
N THR A 36 13.86 -4.62 -9.97
CA THR A 36 14.43 -5.71 -10.78
C THR A 36 15.66 -5.28 -11.59
N THR A 37 15.87 -3.97 -11.73
CA THR A 37 16.97 -3.40 -12.52
C THR A 37 18.01 -2.76 -11.61
N VAL A 38 19.27 -3.16 -11.79
CA VAL A 38 20.40 -2.48 -11.16
C VAL A 38 20.74 -1.24 -11.98
N LEU A 39 20.74 -0.07 -11.32
CA LEU A 39 21.20 1.17 -11.95
C LEU A 39 22.72 1.25 -11.81
N ALA A 40 23.42 1.08 -12.93
CA ALA A 40 24.87 1.23 -12.99
C ALA A 40 25.24 2.66 -13.39
N VAL A 41 26.01 3.34 -12.55
CA VAL A 41 26.60 4.65 -12.88
C VAL A 41 28.07 4.40 -13.24
N GLN A 42 28.40 4.47 -14.53
CA GLN A 42 29.71 4.03 -15.06
C GLN A 42 30.90 4.88 -14.57
N THR A 43 30.67 6.17 -14.32
CA THR A 43 31.65 7.08 -13.72
C THR A 43 30.90 8.03 -12.79
N PHE A 44 31.25 8.02 -11.51
CA PHE A 44 30.64 8.91 -10.53
C PHE A 44 31.72 9.74 -9.84
N ASN A 45 31.74 11.03 -10.14
CA ASN A 45 32.63 12.00 -9.51
C ASN A 45 31.75 13.11 -8.93
N GLY A 46 31.14 12.89 -7.76
CA GLY A 46 30.15 13.79 -7.19
C GLY A 46 29.55 13.33 -5.85
N GLN A 47 28.51 14.03 -5.38
CA GLN A 47 27.72 13.67 -4.21
C GLN A 47 26.44 12.94 -4.63
N LEU A 48 26.16 11.81 -3.98
CA LEU A 48 24.98 11.00 -4.29
C LEU A 48 23.82 11.48 -3.42
N HIS A 49 22.75 11.93 -4.07
CA HIS A 49 21.53 12.36 -3.41
C HIS A 49 20.50 11.23 -3.50
N PHE A 50 19.88 10.91 -2.37
CA PHE A 50 18.78 9.96 -2.30
C PHE A 50 17.50 10.70 -1.92
N ALA A 51 16.39 10.25 -2.49
CA ALA A 51 15.06 10.71 -2.13
C ALA A 51 14.33 9.63 -1.35
N PHE A 52 13.80 10.00 -0.20
CA PHE A 52 12.85 9.18 0.55
C PHE A 52 11.44 9.67 0.20
N SER A 53 10.61 8.75 -0.28
CA SER A 53 9.22 9.04 -0.62
C SER A 53 8.30 8.22 0.29
N VAL A 54 7.31 8.90 0.86
CA VAL A 54 6.28 8.29 1.71
C VAL A 54 4.93 8.49 1.03
N LEU A 55 4.15 7.42 0.93
CA LEU A 55 2.75 7.51 0.54
C LEU A 55 1.91 7.74 1.81
N ALA A 56 1.46 8.98 2.00
CA ALA A 56 0.55 9.34 3.07
C ALA A 56 -0.88 9.43 2.51
N ALA A 57 -1.84 8.87 3.25
CA ALA A 57 -3.25 8.87 2.89
C ALA A 57 -4.10 8.97 4.16
N ASP A 58 -5.26 9.61 4.06
CA ASP A 58 -6.25 9.53 5.14
C ASP A 58 -6.78 8.08 5.29
N ASN A 59 -7.58 7.83 6.32
CA ASN A 59 -8.06 6.48 6.61
C ASN A 59 -8.89 5.85 5.47
N LEU A 60 -9.68 6.63 4.74
CA LEU A 60 -10.53 6.12 3.66
C LEU A 60 -9.73 5.90 2.38
N ALA A 61 -8.84 6.83 2.05
CA ALA A 61 -7.91 6.70 0.94
C ALA A 61 -6.96 5.50 1.17
N SER A 62 -6.46 5.31 2.39
CA SER A 62 -5.65 4.13 2.75
C SER A 62 -6.43 2.82 2.60
N ASN A 63 -7.72 2.80 2.96
CA ASN A 63 -8.59 1.64 2.68
C ASN A 63 -8.68 1.36 1.19
N GLU A 64 -8.95 2.38 0.37
CA GLU A 64 -9.09 2.25 -1.08
C GLU A 64 -7.80 1.73 -1.72
N ILE A 65 -6.65 2.34 -1.41
CA ILE A 65 -5.35 1.90 -1.93
C ILE A 65 -5.07 0.47 -1.46
N GLY A 66 -5.40 0.13 -0.21
CA GLY A 66 -5.21 -1.20 0.39
C GLY A 66 -6.22 -2.27 -0.04
N GLY A 67 -7.18 -1.99 -0.93
CA GLY A 67 -8.18 -2.97 -1.36
C GLY A 67 -9.27 -3.27 -0.32
N PHE A 68 -9.43 -2.41 0.68
CA PHE A 68 -10.50 -2.45 1.68
C PHE A 68 -11.69 -1.58 1.25
N GLN A 69 -12.85 -1.77 1.90
CA GLN A 69 -14.00 -0.92 1.64
C GLN A 69 -13.75 0.54 2.08
N ARG A 70 -14.14 1.49 1.23
CA ARG A 70 -14.08 2.94 1.50
C ARG A 70 -15.24 3.41 2.40
N ASN A 71 -15.56 2.65 3.44
CA ASN A 71 -16.50 3.00 4.48
C ASN A 71 -16.17 2.22 5.75
N PHE A 72 -16.61 2.72 6.90
CA PHE A 72 -16.45 2.01 8.17
C PHE A 72 -17.70 1.20 8.55
N ASN A 73 -18.72 1.18 7.69
CA ASN A 73 -19.98 0.46 7.90
C ASN A 73 -19.95 -0.97 7.32
N SER A 74 -18.77 -1.49 7.01
CA SER A 74 -18.57 -2.86 6.57
C SER A 74 -18.57 -3.82 7.75
N GLY A 75 -18.96 -5.08 7.51
CA GLY A 75 -19.06 -6.13 8.53
C GLY A 75 -17.80 -6.22 9.40
N GLN A 76 -16.62 -6.14 8.80
CA GLN A 76 -15.36 -5.88 9.49
C GLN A 76 -14.73 -4.61 8.93
N PHE A 77 -14.33 -3.64 9.75
CA PHE A 77 -13.90 -2.32 9.27
C PHE A 77 -12.41 -2.02 9.49
N CYS A 78 -11.72 -2.79 10.35
CA CYS A 78 -10.31 -2.58 10.63
C CYS A 78 -9.40 -3.30 9.62
N ARG A 79 -8.32 -2.64 9.19
CA ARG A 79 -7.28 -3.21 8.32
C ARG A 79 -6.36 -4.19 9.06
N SER A 80 -6.17 -3.99 10.36
CA SER A 80 -5.21 -4.74 11.18
C SER A 80 -5.82 -5.96 11.88
N CYS A 81 -7.14 -5.97 12.12
CA CYS A 81 -7.83 -7.04 12.84
C CYS A 81 -9.22 -7.36 12.24
N HIS A 82 -9.79 -8.50 12.65
CA HIS A 82 -11.12 -8.96 12.24
C HIS A 82 -12.25 -8.43 13.14
N ILE A 83 -12.14 -7.21 13.66
CA ILE A 83 -13.19 -6.62 14.49
C ILE A 83 -14.47 -6.39 13.68
N SER A 84 -15.60 -6.86 14.21
CA SER A 84 -16.91 -6.67 13.62
C SER A 84 -17.45 -5.27 13.91
N TYR A 85 -18.21 -4.70 12.97
CA TYR A 85 -18.90 -3.42 13.13
C TYR A 85 -19.77 -3.33 14.37
N GLN A 86 -20.32 -4.46 14.82
CA GLN A 86 -21.13 -4.51 16.05
C GLN A 86 -20.37 -4.03 17.29
N PHE A 87 -19.04 -4.10 17.29
CA PHE A 87 -18.17 -3.69 18.39
C PHE A 87 -17.58 -2.29 18.21
N LYS A 88 -18.06 -1.48 17.25
CA LYS A 88 -17.48 -0.16 16.93
C LYS A 88 -17.47 0.85 18.10
N LEU A 89 -18.35 0.66 19.10
CA LEU A 89 -18.45 1.51 20.30
C LEU A 89 -17.93 0.80 21.56
N THR A 90 -17.48 -0.44 21.44
CA THR A 90 -16.96 -1.20 22.58
C THR A 90 -15.55 -0.72 22.90
N PRO A 91 -15.21 -0.45 24.17
CA PRO A 91 -13.85 -0.10 24.56
C PRO A 91 -12.84 -1.17 24.13
N LEU A 92 -11.66 -0.75 23.67
CA LEU A 92 -10.63 -1.68 23.21
C LEU A 92 -10.16 -2.65 24.32
N THR A 93 -10.27 -2.24 25.58
CA THR A 93 -9.96 -3.09 26.75
C THR A 93 -10.87 -4.30 26.87
N ASP A 94 -12.08 -4.21 26.29
CA ASP A 94 -13.15 -5.20 26.45
C ASP A 94 -13.29 -6.09 25.21
N ILE A 95 -12.39 -5.93 24.23
CA ILE A 95 -12.41 -6.66 22.96
C ILE A 95 -11.15 -7.51 22.84
N SER A 96 -11.34 -8.81 22.59
CA SER A 96 -10.26 -9.67 22.12
C SER A 96 -10.01 -9.42 20.63
N PHE A 97 -8.85 -8.84 20.29
CA PHE A 97 -8.49 -8.62 18.88
C PHE A 97 -7.97 -9.92 18.27
N LEU A 98 -8.59 -10.34 17.16
CA LEU A 98 -8.01 -11.34 16.26
C LEU A 98 -7.27 -10.60 15.13
N PRO A 99 -5.92 -10.62 15.10
CA PRO A 99 -5.16 -9.95 14.05
C PRO A 99 -5.45 -10.58 12.68
N ARG A 100 -5.48 -9.74 11.63
CA ARG A 100 -5.56 -10.25 10.26
C ARG A 100 -4.24 -10.92 9.89
N LYS A 101 -4.27 -12.23 9.63
CA LYS A 101 -3.12 -12.95 9.08
C LYS A 101 -3.10 -12.81 7.56
N VAL A 102 -1.90 -12.76 6.98
CA VAL A 102 -1.66 -12.67 5.53
C VAL A 102 -2.46 -13.76 4.78
N THR A 103 -2.32 -15.01 5.23
CA THR A 103 -3.00 -16.16 4.62
C THR A 103 -4.51 -16.04 4.61
N THR A 104 -5.10 -15.65 5.75
CA THR A 104 -6.55 -15.48 5.90
C THR A 104 -7.06 -14.29 5.10
N HIS A 105 -6.30 -13.19 5.05
CA HIS A 105 -6.64 -12.02 4.26
C HIS A 105 -6.66 -12.32 2.76
N ASN A 106 -5.63 -13.00 2.25
CA ASN A 106 -5.56 -13.41 0.85
C ASN A 106 -6.75 -14.31 0.48
N ALA A 107 -7.16 -15.22 1.37
CA ALA A 107 -8.35 -16.03 1.15
C ALA A 107 -9.62 -15.18 1.01
N TYR A 108 -9.80 -14.13 1.84
CA TYR A 108 -10.91 -13.20 1.71
C TYR A 108 -10.86 -12.39 0.40
N VAL A 109 -9.68 -11.92 0.01
CA VAL A 109 -9.48 -11.22 -1.26
C VAL A 109 -9.91 -12.11 -2.42
N GLN A 110 -9.46 -13.37 -2.46
CA GLN A 110 -9.84 -14.32 -3.50
C GLN A 110 -11.35 -14.62 -3.48
N GLN A 111 -11.95 -14.79 -2.31
CA GLN A 111 -13.41 -14.95 -2.19
C GLN A 111 -14.17 -13.74 -2.74
N VAL A 112 -13.67 -12.53 -2.51
CA VAL A 112 -14.27 -11.27 -2.97
C VAL A 112 -14.12 -11.06 -4.48
N VAL A 113 -12.98 -11.47 -5.04
CA VAL A 113 -12.73 -11.47 -6.49
C VAL A 113 -13.67 -12.47 -7.17
N ASN A 114 -13.87 -13.64 -6.57
CA ASN A 114 -14.68 -14.73 -7.12
C ASN A 114 -16.18 -14.62 -6.80
N SER A 115 -16.58 -13.85 -5.77
CA SER A 115 -17.97 -13.69 -5.33
C SER A 115 -18.22 -12.33 -4.67
N SER A 116 -19.31 -11.66 -5.03
CA SER A 116 -19.61 -10.29 -4.59
C SER A 116 -20.08 -10.18 -3.12
N ASN A 117 -20.70 -11.22 -2.56
CA ASN A 117 -21.28 -11.18 -1.21
C ASN A 117 -20.24 -11.18 -0.07
N ALA A 118 -19.04 -11.73 -0.30
CA ALA A 118 -17.97 -11.75 0.69
C ALA A 118 -17.44 -10.33 1.02
N ARG A 119 -17.67 -9.35 0.13
CA ARG A 119 -17.18 -7.97 0.26
C ARG A 119 -17.67 -7.31 1.54
N ILE A 120 -18.97 -7.44 1.81
CA ILE A 120 -19.64 -6.75 2.91
C ILE A 120 -19.16 -7.31 4.24
N ILE A 121 -18.98 -8.63 4.34
CA ILE A 121 -18.66 -9.30 5.60
C ILE A 121 -17.20 -9.06 6.00
N ALA A 122 -16.25 -9.22 5.09
CA ALA A 122 -14.82 -9.16 5.42
C ALA A 122 -14.23 -7.74 5.43
N GLY A 123 -14.98 -6.74 4.93
CA GLY A 123 -14.46 -5.37 4.75
C GLY A 123 -13.46 -5.22 3.61
N VAL A 124 -13.36 -6.24 2.75
CA VAL A 124 -12.43 -6.29 1.62
C VAL A 124 -13.20 -5.93 0.36
N ALA A 125 -12.67 -5.00 -0.43
CA ALA A 125 -13.24 -4.61 -1.72
C ALA A 125 -12.65 -5.42 -2.88
N GLY A 126 -11.40 -5.87 -2.75
CA GLY A 126 -10.69 -6.66 -3.76
C GLY A 126 -9.19 -6.60 -3.55
N GLU A 127 -8.44 -6.80 -4.63
CA GLU A 127 -6.99 -6.60 -4.60
C GLU A 127 -6.65 -5.12 -4.43
N SER A 128 -5.61 -4.83 -3.65
CA SER A 128 -4.99 -3.51 -3.61
C SER A 128 -4.37 -3.15 -4.95
N VAL A 129 -4.38 -1.86 -5.29
CA VAL A 129 -3.67 -1.33 -6.46
C VAL A 129 -2.17 -1.65 -6.41
N LEU A 130 -1.59 -1.81 -5.23
CA LEU A 130 -0.17 -2.10 -5.03
C LEU A 130 0.17 -3.60 -5.01
N SER A 131 -0.80 -4.50 -5.25
CA SER A 131 -0.63 -5.96 -5.17
C SER A 131 0.51 -6.52 -6.03
N ASN A 132 0.86 -5.80 -7.11
CA ASN A 132 1.91 -6.18 -8.05
C ASN A 132 3.32 -5.76 -7.65
N LEU A 133 3.51 -5.12 -6.49
CA LEU A 133 4.83 -4.73 -6.00
C LEU A 133 5.48 -5.87 -5.19
N ILE A 134 6.74 -6.16 -5.48
CA ILE A 134 7.49 -7.19 -4.74
C ILE A 134 7.61 -6.76 -3.27
N GLY A 135 7.23 -7.67 -2.36
CA GLY A 135 7.29 -7.45 -0.91
C GLY A 135 6.11 -6.67 -0.33
N PHE A 136 5.17 -6.17 -1.15
CA PHE A 136 3.98 -5.49 -0.66
C PHE A 136 2.97 -6.49 -0.10
N HIS A 137 2.32 -6.11 1.01
CA HIS A 137 1.11 -6.75 1.47
C HIS A 137 0.16 -5.70 2.06
N GLN A 138 -1.15 -5.86 1.79
CA GLN A 138 -2.23 -4.90 2.14
C GLN A 138 -2.34 -4.56 3.63
N ARG A 139 -1.76 -5.39 4.51
CA ARG A 139 -1.66 -5.16 5.97
C ARG A 139 -0.55 -4.17 6.36
N LEU A 140 0.49 -4.03 5.53
CA LEU A 140 1.70 -3.26 5.81
C LEU A 140 1.55 -1.87 5.22
N PHE A 141 0.83 -0.98 5.91
CA PHE A 141 0.52 0.34 5.36
C PHE A 141 1.44 1.45 5.88
N VAL A 142 2.75 1.26 5.71
CA VAL A 142 3.73 2.35 5.60
C VAL A 142 4.69 2.00 4.46
N PHE A 143 4.72 2.85 3.42
CA PHE A 143 5.59 2.70 2.27
C PHE A 143 6.92 3.42 2.55
N LEU A 144 8.04 2.69 2.55
CA LEU A 144 9.38 3.27 2.66
C LEU A 144 10.24 2.83 1.48
N LEU A 145 10.49 3.72 0.53
CA LEU A 145 11.47 3.47 -0.52
C LEU A 145 12.88 3.75 0.02
N VAL A 146 13.77 2.76 0.01
CA VAL A 146 15.17 2.88 0.49
C VAL A 146 16.13 2.54 -0.65
N MET A 147 16.75 3.57 -1.23
CA MET A 147 17.84 3.36 -2.18
C MET A 147 19.14 3.10 -1.41
N MET A 148 19.79 1.95 -1.60
CA MET A 148 21.07 1.60 -0.97
C MET A 148 22.14 1.29 -2.03
N GLN A 149 23.34 1.85 -1.87
CA GLN A 149 24.49 1.50 -2.71
C GLN A 149 25.32 0.39 -2.05
N ILE A 150 25.72 -0.63 -2.83
CA ILE A 150 26.77 -1.58 -2.46
C ILE A 150 27.82 -1.56 -3.58
N GLN A 151 29.04 -1.14 -3.28
CA GLN A 151 30.24 -1.28 -4.14
C GLN A 151 30.00 -0.97 -5.63
N ASN A 152 29.83 0.32 -5.97
CA ASN A 152 29.63 0.83 -7.34
C ASN A 152 28.34 0.39 -8.06
N LEU A 153 27.46 -0.36 -7.40
CA LEU A 153 26.12 -0.71 -7.90
C LEU A 153 25.06 -0.03 -7.02
N MET A 154 24.11 0.67 -7.64
CA MET A 154 22.93 1.14 -6.92
C MET A 154 21.85 0.07 -6.97
N ALA A 155 21.48 -0.44 -5.79
CA ALA A 155 20.31 -1.28 -5.62
C ALA A 155 19.19 -0.46 -4.99
N ILE A 156 18.02 -0.47 -5.63
CA ILE A 156 16.84 0.19 -5.07
C ILE A 156 16.06 -0.87 -4.32
N SER A 157 15.96 -0.71 -3.01
CA SER A 157 15.13 -1.56 -2.17
C SER A 157 13.83 -0.82 -1.84
N VAL A 158 12.70 -1.49 -2.04
CA VAL A 158 11.42 -0.98 -1.56
C VAL A 158 11.09 -1.76 -0.31
N ALA A 159 11.01 -1.06 0.82
CA ALA A 159 10.67 -1.65 2.10
C ALA A 159 9.24 -1.25 2.50
N PHE A 160 8.49 -2.23 2.99
CA PHE A 160 7.16 -2.01 3.55
C PHE A 160 7.26 -2.12 5.05
N LEU A 161 7.04 -1.01 5.74
CA LEU A 161 7.06 -0.98 7.19
C LEU A 161 5.69 -1.36 7.73
N GLN A 162 5.69 -2.26 8.71
CA GLN A 162 4.50 -2.56 9.48
C GLN A 162 4.40 -1.53 10.60
N ASP A 163 3.30 -0.76 10.62
CA ASP A 163 2.98 0.00 11.82
C ASP A 163 2.54 -0.99 12.91
N HIS A 164 3.39 -1.17 13.92
CA HIS A 164 3.08 -1.97 15.11
C HIS A 164 2.33 -1.16 16.17
N HIS A 165 2.15 0.16 15.97
CA HIS A 165 1.60 1.06 16.97
C HIS A 165 0.51 1.97 16.38
N VAL A 166 -0.56 1.36 15.89
CA VAL A 166 -1.83 2.10 15.78
C VAL A 166 -2.51 2.06 17.14
N HIS A 167 -2.13 3.01 18.02
CA HIS A 167 -3.01 3.43 19.11
C HIS A 167 -4.12 4.27 18.46
N LEU A 168 -5.27 3.64 18.21
CA LEU A 168 -6.54 4.32 17.94
C LEU A 168 -7.23 4.62 19.26
#